data_AF-A0A958S5W9-F1
#
_entry.id   AF-A0A958S5W9-F1
#
_cell.length_a   1.000
_cell.length_b   1.000
_cell.length_c   1.000
_cell.angle_alpha   90.00
_cell.angle_beta   90.00
_cell.angle_gamma   90.00
#
_symmetry.space_group_name_H-M   'P 1'
#
loop_
_entity.id
_entity.type
_entity.pdbx_description
1 polymer ?
#
loop_
_entity_poly.entity_id
_entity_poly.type
_entity_poly.pdbx_seq_one_letter_code
_entity_poly.pdbx_strand_id
1 'polypeptide(L)'
;MGSERTGILLIVEGWGHAPEDRFNAVSQARTPNLDRLFSEYPHFLLEAAGKATGLPDGVASTSEAGYLTLGAGRPLAQARSLIQTAIQDGSFFENPSLLDISKRMHQ
;
A
#
# COMPACT_ATOMS: atom_id res chain seq x y z
N MET A 1 19.48 17.83 -30.50
CA MET A 1 18.56 16.93 -29.77
C MET A 1 18.82 17.13 -28.29
N GLY A 2 17.90 17.77 -27.57
CA GLY A 2 18.02 17.89 -26.11
C GLY A 2 17.86 16.51 -25.48
N SER A 3 18.76 16.14 -24.56
CA SER A 3 18.62 14.88 -23.84
C SER A 3 17.33 14.91 -23.02
N GLU A 4 16.44 13.95 -23.24
CA GLU A 4 15.29 13.75 -22.36
C GLU A 4 15.79 13.50 -20.93
N ARG A 5 15.17 14.17 -19.96
CA ARG A 5 15.44 13.93 -18.53
C ARG A 5 14.52 12.81 -18.07
N THR A 6 15.09 11.65 -17.77
CA THR A 6 14.36 10.50 -17.23
C THR A 6 14.22 10.64 -15.72
N GLY A 7 12.98 10.58 -15.22
CA GLY A 7 12.69 10.39 -13.80
C GLY A 7 12.58 8.90 -13.48
N ILE A 8 13.04 8.50 -12.28
CA ILE A 8 12.96 7.11 -11.80
C ILE A 8 12.21 7.11 -10.47
N LEU A 9 11.19 6.25 -10.35
CA LEU A 9 10.59 5.87 -9.07
C LEU A 9 11.19 4.52 -8.64
N LEU A 10 11.96 4.52 -7.55
CA LEU A 10 12.50 3.31 -6.94
C LEU A 10 11.67 2.94 -5.70
N ILE A 11 11.10 1.73 -5.68
CA ILE A 11 10.35 1.21 -4.54
C ILE A 11 11.16 0.07 -3.92
N VAL A 12 11.57 0.24 -2.67
CA VAL A 12 12.24 -0.81 -1.89
C VAL A 12 11.19 -1.45 -0.98
N GLU A 13 10.63 -2.56 -1.44
CA GLU A 13 9.50 -3.21 -0.77
C GLU A 13 9.87 -3.67 0.65
N GLY A 14 9.03 -3.34 1.64
CA GLY A 14 9.28 -3.66 3.04
C GLY A 14 10.31 -2.77 3.75
N TRP A 15 10.78 -1.69 3.12
CA TRP A 15 11.73 -0.74 3.74
C TRP A 15 11.02 0.37 4.51
N GLY A 16 10.91 0.22 5.82
CA GLY A 16 10.31 1.20 6.73
C GLY A 16 11.31 2.04 7.52
N HIS A 17 10.81 3.05 8.22
CA HIS A 17 11.57 3.82 9.21
C HIS A 17 11.10 3.46 10.63
N ALA A 18 12.04 3.04 11.46
CA ALA A 18 11.82 2.74 12.88
C ALA A 18 13.09 3.07 13.66
N PRO A 19 13.01 3.30 14.98
CA PRO A 19 14.19 3.47 15.84
C PRO A 19 15.20 2.35 15.67
N GLU A 20 16.47 2.66 15.93
CA GLU A 20 17.53 1.65 15.93
C GLU A 20 17.24 0.58 16.98
N ASP A 21 17.33 -0.68 16.55
CA ASP A 21 17.13 -1.83 17.42
C ASP A 21 17.89 -3.04 16.87
N ARG A 22 18.25 -3.98 17.75
CA ARG A 22 18.96 -5.22 17.37
C ARG A 22 18.16 -6.10 16.41
N PHE A 23 16.83 -5.95 16.36
CA PHE A 23 15.93 -6.66 15.46
C PHE A 23 15.54 -5.83 14.24
N ASN A 24 15.97 -4.57 14.15
CA ASN A 24 15.70 -3.71 13.01
C ASN A 24 16.78 -3.91 11.93
N ALA A 25 16.50 -4.81 10.98
CA ALA A 25 17.40 -5.13 9.87
C ALA A 25 17.82 -3.90 9.04
N VAL A 26 16.95 -2.90 8.90
CA VAL A 26 17.28 -1.65 8.18
C VAL A 26 18.38 -0.89 8.92
N SER A 27 18.27 -0.73 10.24
CA SER A 27 19.29 -0.03 11.05
C SER A 27 20.61 -0.81 11.17
N GLN A 28 20.57 -2.15 11.07
CA GLN A 28 21.75 -3.01 11.18
C GLN A 28 22.47 -3.22 9.83
N ALA A 29 21.85 -2.85 8.72
CA ALA A 29 22.40 -3.05 7.39
C ALA A 29 23.48 -2.01 7.05
N ARG A 30 24.46 -2.41 6.24
CA ARG A 30 25.42 -1.48 5.63
C ARG A 30 24.85 -0.95 4.31
N THR A 31 24.41 0.30 4.29
CA THR A 31 23.64 0.89 3.17
C THR A 31 24.28 2.13 2.53
N PRO A 32 25.57 2.08 2.14
CA PRO A 32 26.36 3.27 1.82
C PRO A 32 25.78 4.13 0.69
N ASN A 33 25.05 3.52 -0.25
CA ASN A 33 24.38 4.25 -1.32
C ASN A 33 23.13 5.00 -0.82
N LEU A 34 22.29 4.38 0.01
CA LEU A 34 21.12 5.05 0.59
C LEU A 34 21.57 6.10 1.61
N ASP A 35 22.58 5.80 2.42
CA ASP A 35 23.13 6.73 3.43
C ASP A 35 23.64 8.02 2.75
N ARG A 36 24.36 7.86 1.63
CA ARG A 36 24.80 9.00 0.81
C ARG A 36 23.61 9.77 0.24
N LEU A 37 22.60 9.09 -0.29
CA LEU A 37 21.42 9.75 -0.86
C LEU A 37 20.66 10.56 0.20
N PHE A 38 20.45 10.01 1.40
CA PHE A 38 19.75 10.72 2.48
C PHE A 38 20.58 11.88 3.06
N SER A 39 21.92 11.80 3.06
CA SER A 39 22.76 12.91 3.54
C SER A 39 22.92 14.06 2.54
N GLU A 40 22.89 13.76 1.23
CA GLU A 40 23.14 14.77 0.18
C GLU A 40 21.87 15.40 -0.40
N TYR A 41 20.72 14.72 -0.34
CA TYR A 41 19.48 15.17 -0.98
C TYR A 41 18.32 15.33 0.01
N PRO A 42 17.39 16.28 -0.27
CA PRO A 42 16.18 16.44 0.54
C PRO A 42 15.36 15.15 0.57
N HIS A 43 14.93 14.77 1.77
CA HIS A 43 14.08 13.61 1.99
C HIS A 43 13.11 13.89 3.14
N PHE A 44 12.00 13.16 3.14
CA PHE A 44 10.98 13.22 4.18
C PHE A 44 10.30 11.86 4.30
N LEU A 45 9.64 11.62 5.43
CA LEU A 45 8.88 10.40 5.68
C LEU A 45 7.45 10.56 5.17
N LEU A 46 6.89 9.46 4.68
CA LEU A 46 5.49 9.35 4.28
C LEU A 46 4.79 8.34 5.19
N GLU A 47 3.53 8.65 5.52
CA GLU A 47 2.64 7.67 6.12
C GLU A 47 2.27 6.60 5.08
N ALA A 48 2.62 5.35 5.36
CA ALA A 48 2.43 4.22 4.46
C ALA A 48 1.54 3.13 5.08
N ALA A 49 0.63 3.54 5.98
CA ALA A 49 -0.30 2.65 6.67
C ALA A 49 -1.65 3.32 6.92
N GLY A 50 -2.66 2.53 7.28
CA GLY A 50 -4.00 2.99 7.62
C GLY A 50 -4.63 3.88 6.55
N LYS A 51 -5.23 5.00 6.96
CA LYS A 51 -5.97 5.89 6.04
C LYS A 51 -5.11 6.42 4.89
N ALA A 52 -3.80 6.57 5.10
CA ALA A 52 -2.90 7.05 4.06
C ALA A 52 -2.82 6.08 2.86
N THR A 53 -3.13 4.80 3.05
CA THR A 53 -3.19 3.78 1.99
C THR A 53 -4.61 3.26 1.74
N GLY A 54 -5.62 3.94 2.26
CA GLY A 54 -7.04 3.58 2.08
C GLY A 54 -7.51 2.40 2.95
N LEU A 55 -6.76 2.10 4.02
CA LEU A 55 -7.09 1.12 5.04
C LEU A 55 -7.63 1.81 6.32
N PRO A 56 -8.29 1.07 7.22
CA PRO A 56 -8.65 1.59 8.54
C PRO A 56 -7.43 2.02 9.36
N ASP A 57 -7.59 2.97 10.28
CA ASP A 57 -6.49 3.44 11.14
C ASP A 57 -5.85 2.28 11.92
N GLY A 58 -4.52 2.33 12.05
CA GLY A 58 -3.73 1.32 12.77
C GLY A 58 -3.50 0.01 12.00
N VAL A 59 -4.06 -0.14 10.80
CA VAL A 59 -3.82 -1.30 9.95
C VAL A 59 -2.55 -1.09 9.13
N ALA A 60 -1.61 -2.02 9.26
CA ALA A 60 -0.42 -2.05 8.39
C ALA A 60 -0.83 -2.20 6.91
N SER A 61 -0.15 -1.46 6.03
CA SER A 61 -0.43 -1.56 4.60
C SER A 61 0.12 -2.85 4.00
N THR A 62 -0.55 -3.31 2.95
CA THR A 62 -0.04 -4.34 2.05
C THR A 62 0.69 -3.68 0.88
N SER A 63 1.47 -4.46 0.15
CA SER A 63 2.11 -4.02 -1.10
C SER A 63 1.08 -3.53 -2.11
N GLU A 64 -0.03 -4.26 -2.27
CA GLU A 64 -1.14 -3.86 -3.18
C GLU A 64 -1.70 -2.47 -2.83
N ALA A 65 -2.05 -2.24 -1.56
CA ALA A 65 -2.58 -0.96 -1.12
C ALA A 65 -1.56 0.18 -1.33
N GLY A 66 -0.26 -0.09 -1.10
CA GLY A 66 0.82 0.86 -1.34
C GLY A 66 1.00 1.21 -2.82
N TYR A 67 1.14 0.20 -3.69
CA TYR A 67 1.30 0.40 -5.13
C TYR A 67 0.09 1.12 -5.75
N LEU A 68 -1.13 0.74 -5.36
CA LEU A 68 -2.35 1.41 -5.82
C LEU A 68 -2.41 2.87 -5.39
N THR A 69 -2.06 3.17 -4.13
CA THR A 69 -2.05 4.55 -3.63
C THR A 69 -1.03 5.41 -4.36
N LEU A 70 0.20 4.89 -4.56
CA LEU A 70 1.25 5.58 -5.30
C LEU A 70 0.86 5.82 -6.77
N GLY A 71 0.36 4.79 -7.45
CA GLY A 71 -0.06 4.88 -8.85
C GLY A 71 -1.27 5.78 -9.07
N ALA A 72 -2.20 5.81 -8.12
CA ALA A 72 -3.39 6.65 -8.19
C ALA A 72 -3.15 8.10 -7.72
N GLY A 73 -2.05 8.36 -7.02
CA GLY A 73 -1.77 9.67 -6.39
C GLY A 73 -2.74 10.05 -5.27
N ARG A 74 -3.50 9.08 -4.73
CA ARG A 74 -4.45 9.26 -3.63
C ARG A 74 -4.79 7.93 -2.95
N PRO A 75 -5.20 7.93 -1.67
CA PRO A 75 -5.69 6.72 -1.00
C PRO A 75 -6.94 6.18 -1.70
N LEU A 76 -6.99 4.86 -1.91
CA LEU A 76 -8.13 4.16 -2.52
C LEU A 76 -8.72 3.14 -1.57
N ALA A 77 -10.06 3.06 -1.52
CA ALA A 77 -10.76 2.05 -0.75
C ALA A 77 -10.36 0.65 -1.22
N GLN A 78 -9.82 -0.15 -0.31
CA GLN A 78 -9.35 -1.49 -0.61
C GLN A 78 -10.53 -2.48 -0.73
N ALA A 79 -10.34 -3.56 -1.50
CA ALA A 79 -11.37 -4.58 -1.73
C ALA A 79 -11.97 -5.12 -0.41
N ARG A 80 -11.13 -5.36 0.61
CA ARG A 80 -11.60 -5.78 1.94
C ARG A 80 -12.61 -4.80 2.54
N SER A 81 -12.32 -3.50 2.48
CA SER A 81 -13.21 -2.46 2.99
C SER A 81 -14.51 -2.39 2.18
N LEU A 82 -14.44 -2.51 0.85
CA LEU A 82 -15.61 -2.53 -0.02
C LEU A 82 -16.53 -3.72 0.27
N ILE A 83 -15.95 -4.92 0.44
CA ILE A 83 -16.71 -6.13 0.81
C ILE A 83 -17.32 -5.98 2.20
N GLN A 84 -16.57 -5.46 3.18
CA GLN A 84 -17.07 -5.22 4.52
C GLN A 84 -18.29 -4.28 4.51
N THR A 85 -18.20 -3.16 3.79
CA THR A 85 -19.31 -2.22 3.63
C THR A 85 -20.51 -2.90 2.98
N ALA A 86 -20.30 -3.64 1.90
CA ALA A 86 -21.38 -4.34 1.21
C ALA A 86 -22.09 -5.39 2.10
N ILE A 87 -21.36 -6.06 2.99
CA ILE A 87 -21.95 -6.99 3.96
C ILE A 87 -22.77 -6.22 5.01
N GLN A 88 -22.26 -5.09 5.48
CA GLN A 88 -22.91 -4.27 6.51
C GLN A 88 -24.18 -3.58 6.01
N ASP A 89 -24.20 -3.10 4.77
CA ASP A 89 -25.36 -2.44 4.16
C ASP A 89 -26.33 -3.42 3.49
N GLY A 90 -26.00 -4.71 3.43
CA GLY A 90 -26.82 -5.76 2.85
C GLY A 90 -26.67 -5.94 1.33
N SER A 91 -26.03 -5.01 0.62
CA SER A 91 -25.85 -5.07 -0.84
C SER A 91 -25.04 -6.27 -1.31
N PHE A 92 -24.19 -6.83 -0.46
CA PHE A 92 -23.47 -8.07 -0.72
C PHE A 92 -24.42 -9.23 -1.05
N PHE A 93 -25.54 -9.33 -0.33
CA PHE A 93 -26.52 -10.40 -0.50
C PHE A 93 -27.43 -10.19 -1.73
N GLU A 94 -27.42 -9.01 -2.31
CA GLU A 94 -28.14 -8.66 -3.54
C GLU A 94 -27.27 -8.79 -4.79
N ASN A 95 -25.98 -9.13 -4.65
CA ASN A 95 -25.06 -9.22 -5.76
C ASN A 95 -25.51 -10.29 -6.80
N PRO A 96 -25.80 -9.91 -8.06
CA PRO A 96 -26.35 -10.83 -9.05
C PRO A 96 -25.46 -12.05 -9.31
N SER A 97 -24.13 -11.88 -9.28
CA SER A 97 -23.18 -12.97 -9.49
C SER A 97 -23.19 -13.97 -8.33
N LEU A 98 -23.29 -13.49 -7.08
CA LEU A 98 -23.38 -14.36 -5.91
C LEU A 98 -24.72 -15.11 -5.88
N LEU A 99 -25.82 -14.43 -6.22
CA LEU A 99 -27.15 -15.04 -6.31
C LEU A 99 -27.22 -16.12 -7.40
N ASP A 100 -26.60 -15.90 -8.56
CA ASP A 100 -26.54 -16.89 -9.65
C ASP A 100 -25.82 -18.17 -9.19
N ILE A 101 -24.66 -18.03 -8.54
CA ILE A 101 -23.90 -19.16 -8.00
C ILE A 101 -24.71 -19.91 -6.94
N SER A 102 -25.34 -19.19 -6.01
CA SER A 102 -26.17 -19.79 -4.97
C SER A 102 -27.31 -20.63 -5.57
N LYS A 103 -27.96 -20.15 -6.63
CA LYS A 103 -29.03 -20.90 -7.31
C LYS A 103 -28.53 -22.18 -7.97
N ARG A 104 -27.37 -22.11 -8.64
CA ARG A 104 -26.76 -23.28 -9.30
C ARG A 104 -26.34 -24.36 -8.31
N MET A 105 -25.89 -24.00 -7.12
CA MET A 105 -25.46 -24.96 -6.09
C MET A 105 -26.61 -25.70 -5.41
N HIS A 106 -27.86 -25.20 -5.51
CA HIS A 106 -29.04 -25.84 -4.93
C HIS A 106 -29.82 -26.71 -5.93
N GLN A 107 -29.32 -26.86 -7.16
CA GLN A 107 -29.85 -27.77 -8.19
C GLN A 107 -29.12 -29.11 -8.11
#